data_AF-A0A539DN31-F1
#
_entry.id   AF-A0A539DN31-F1
#
_cell.length_a   1.000
_cell.length_b   1.000
_cell.length_c   1.000
_cell.angle_alpha   90.00
_cell.angle_beta   90.00
_cell.angle_gamma   90.00
#
_symmetry.space_group_name_H-M   'P 1'
#
loop_
_entity.id
_entity.type
_entity.pdbx_description
1 polymer ?
#
loop_
_entity_poly.entity_id
_entity_poly.type
_entity_poly.pdbx_seq_one_letter_code
_entity_poly.pdbx_strand_id
1 'polypeptide(L)' 'MKPLPPTDRLYAHPRDTIPAFAFDEQVATVFDDMINRSVPGYRAVISLMGLFGEIFAQPNSTCYDLGCSLGASAIA' A
#
# COMPACT_ATOMS: atom_id res chain seq x y z
N MET A 1 -8.08 14.24 15.47
CA MET A 1 -7.22 13.05 15.62
C MET A 1 -7.62 12.08 14.52
N LYS A 2 -6.71 11.72 13.60
CA LYS A 2 -7.03 10.75 12.53
C LYS A 2 -7.27 9.38 13.19
N PRO A 3 -8.37 8.67 12.89
CA PRO A 3 -8.58 7.34 13.45
C PRO A 3 -7.42 6.42 13.06
N LEU A 4 -7.03 5.53 13.97
CA LEU A 4 -6.02 4.51 13.68
C LEU A 4 -6.54 3.62 12.53
N PRO A 5 -5.69 3.24 11.57
CA PRO A 5 -6.09 2.33 10.51
C PRO A 5 -6.57 1.01 11.12
N PRO A 6 -7.63 0.39 10.56
CA PRO A 6 -8.17 -0.85 11.09
C PRO A 6 -7.16 -1.99 10.93
N THR A 7 -7.00 -2.80 11.98
CA THR A 7 -6.15 -4.00 11.94
C THR A 7 -6.72 -5.02 10.96
N ASP A 8 -5.90 -5.51 10.06
CA ASP A 8 -6.30 -6.52 9.09
C ASP A 8 -6.62 -7.85 9.80
N ARG A 9 -7.76 -8.45 9.50
CA ARG A 9 -8.09 -9.84 9.88
C ARG A 9 -8.80 -10.57 8.76
N LEU A 10 -8.79 -10.01 7.55
CA LEU A 10 -9.66 -10.41 6.45
C LEU A 10 -9.44 -11.87 6.06
N TYR A 11 -8.19 -12.33 6.06
CA TYR A 11 -7.79 -13.69 5.68
C TYR A 11 -7.20 -14.48 6.85
N ALA A 12 -7.53 -14.15 8.10
CA ALA A 12 -6.94 -14.78 9.29
C ALA A 12 -7.46 -16.20 9.58
N HIS A 13 -8.54 -16.64 8.91
CA HIS A 13 -9.20 -17.92 9.16
C HIS A 13 -9.28 -18.76 7.88
N PRO A 14 -9.17 -20.10 7.99
CA PRO A 14 -9.43 -21.01 6.88
C PRO A 14 -10.83 -20.81 6.29
N ARG A 15 -10.96 -21.04 4.99
CA ARG A 15 -12.23 -20.99 4.27
C ARG A 15 -12.39 -22.29 3.47
N ASP A 16 -13.60 -22.85 3.46
CA ASP A 16 -13.90 -24.08 2.72
C ASP A 16 -13.84 -23.89 1.21
N THR A 17 -14.04 -22.65 0.75
CA THR A 17 -13.90 -22.25 -0.65
C THR A 17 -13.04 -21.00 -0.74
N ILE A 18 -12.05 -21.02 -1.63
CA ILE A 18 -11.16 -19.88 -1.89
C ILE A 18 -11.63 -19.21 -3.18
N PRO A 19 -12.39 -18.09 -3.09
CA PRO A 19 -12.76 -17.34 -4.28
C PRO A 19 -11.53 -16.68 -4.92
N ALA A 20 -11.66 -16.26 -6.18
CA ALA A 20 -10.66 -15.43 -6.82
C ALA A 20 -10.43 -14.14 -6.00
N PHE A 21 -9.17 -13.74 -5.86
CA PHE A 21 -8.84 -12.51 -5.16
C PHE A 21 -9.40 -11.29 -5.92
N ALA A 22 -9.98 -10.37 -5.16
CA ALA A 22 -10.40 -9.06 -5.64
C ALA A 22 -9.84 -8.00 -4.69
N PHE A 23 -9.27 -6.94 -5.26
CA PHE A 23 -8.93 -5.74 -4.50
C PHE A 23 -10.21 -4.91 -4.32
N ASP A 24 -11.03 -5.30 -3.34
CA ASP A 24 -12.32 -4.68 -3.05
C ASP A 24 -12.25 -3.69 -1.89
N GLU A 25 -13.39 -3.14 -1.48
CA GLU A 25 -13.48 -2.19 -0.36
C GLU A 25 -12.98 -2.78 0.96
N GLN A 26 -13.16 -4.09 1.19
CA GLN A 26 -12.68 -4.74 2.41
C GLN A 26 -11.15 -4.79 2.43
N VAL A 27 -10.52 -5.14 1.31
CA VAL A 27 -9.06 -5.12 1.16
C VAL A 27 -8.53 -3.70 1.32
N ALA A 28 -9.12 -2.73 0.61
CA ALA A 28 -8.70 -1.33 0.65
C ALA A 28 -8.77 -0.74 2.07
N THR A 29 -9.81 -1.06 2.82
CA THR A 29 -10.03 -0.57 4.20
C THR A 29 -8.89 -0.94 5.14
N VAL A 30 -8.32 -2.14 5.00
CA VAL A 30 -7.27 -2.66 5.88
C VAL A 30 -5.89 -2.72 5.23
N PHE A 31 -5.75 -2.19 4.01
CA PHE A 31 -4.56 -2.40 3.16
C PHE A 31 -3.26 -1.95 3.84
N ASP A 32 -3.28 -0.82 4.53
CA ASP A 32 -2.12 -0.30 5.26
C ASP A 32 -1.62 -1.30 6.32
N ASP A 33 -2.50 -1.84 7.18
CA ASP A 33 -2.07 -2.85 8.17
C ASP A 33 -1.67 -4.15 7.47
N MET A 34 -2.48 -4.60 6.50
CA MET A 34 -2.25 -5.82 5.73
C MET A 34 -0.85 -5.85 5.10
N ILE A 35 -0.41 -4.77 4.43
CA ILE A 35 0.88 -4.75 3.75
C ILE A 35 2.04 -4.61 4.74
N ASN A 36 1.90 -3.77 5.77
CA ASN A 36 2.97 -3.53 6.75
C ASN A 36 3.37 -4.78 7.55
N ARG A 37 2.42 -5.68 7.78
CA ARG A 37 2.67 -6.92 8.52
C ARG A 37 3.02 -8.13 7.66
N SER A 38 2.77 -8.07 6.35
CA SER A 38 2.96 -9.20 5.42
C SER A 38 4.13 -9.01 4.46
N VAL A 39 4.57 -7.77 4.21
CA VAL A 39 5.69 -7.45 3.32
C VAL A 39 6.83 -6.82 4.13
N PRO A 40 7.86 -7.61 4.51
CA PRO A 40 9.02 -7.09 5.21
C PRO A 40 9.71 -5.98 4.41
N GLY A 41 10.03 -4.87 5.07
CA GLY A 41 10.72 -3.75 4.45
C GLY A 41 9.85 -2.81 3.61
N TYR A 42 8.54 -3.03 3.50
CA TYR A 42 7.63 -2.18 2.72
C TYR A 42 7.82 -0.68 3.01
N ARG A 43 7.83 -0.28 4.29
CA ARG A 43 8.03 1.13 4.68
C ARG A 43 9.37 1.69 4.23
N ALA A 44 10.43 0.88 4.26
CA ALA A 44 11.75 1.32 3.83
C ALA A 44 11.77 1.58 2.31
N VAL A 45 11.08 0.74 1.53
CA VAL A 45 10.91 0.96 0.08
C VAL A 45 10.15 2.25 -0.19
N ILE A 46 9.03 2.49 0.51
CA ILE A 46 8.25 3.74 0.36
C ILE A 46 9.12 4.97 0.67
N SER A 47 9.90 4.94 1.76
CA SER A 47 10.83 6.02 2.08
C SER A 47 11.90 6.24 1.01
N LEU A 48 12.40 5.15 0.38
CA LEU A 48 13.33 5.26 -0.74
C LEU A 48 12.69 5.89 -1.98
N MET A 49 11.39 5.66 -2.22
CA MET A 49 10.68 6.28 -3.34
C MET A 49 10.60 7.81 -3.18
N GLY A 50 10.35 8.31 -1.97
CA GLY A 50 10.39 9.75 -1.68
C GLY A 50 11.78 10.35 -1.98
N LEU A 51 12.85 9.69 -1.51
CA LEU A 51 14.23 10.10 -1.82
C LEU A 51 14.53 10.09 -3.32
N PHE A 52 14.06 9.08 -4.05
CA PHE A 52 14.21 9.05 -5.52
C PHE A 52 13.40 10.14 -6.21
N GLY A 53 12.22 10.47 -5.69
CA GLY A 53 11.45 11.65 -6.13
C GLY A 53 12.29 12.92 -6.05
N GLU A 54 12.93 13.18 -4.91
CA GLU A 54 13.79 14.36 -4.73
C GLU A 54 15.01 14.40 -5.66
N ILE A 55 15.64 13.23 -5.90
CA ILE A 55 16.88 13.15 -6.70
C ILE A 55 16.59 13.23 -8.20
N PHE A 56 15.52 12.56 -8.66
CA PHE A 56 15.32 12.29 -10.08
C PHE A 56 14.18 13.09 -10.71
N ALA A 57 13.17 13.55 -9.95
CA ALA A 57 12.10 14.35 -10.52
C ALA A 57 12.65 15.69 -11.03
N GLN A 58 12.25 16.07 -12.24
CA GLN A 58 12.70 17.31 -12.88
C GLN A 58 11.52 18.27 -13.09
N PRO A 59 11.80 19.59 -13.20
CA PRO A 59 10.78 20.55 -13.63
C PRO A 59 10.15 20.12 -14.95
N ASN A 60 8.82 20.20 -15.03
CA ASN A 60 8.03 19.80 -16.21
C ASN A 60 8.15 18.31 -16.59
N SER A 61 8.57 17.45 -15.68
CA SER A 61 8.48 15.99 -15.84
C SER A 61 7.23 15.42 -15.15
N THR A 62 6.84 14.21 -15.53
CA THR A 62 5.71 13.49 -14.93
C THR A 62 6.21 12.21 -14.29
N CYS A 63 5.82 11.97 -13.04
CA CYS A 63 6.04 10.71 -12.34
C CYS A 63 4.75 9.87 -12.37
N TYR A 64 4.88 8.56 -12.55
CA TYR A 64 3.75 7.63 -12.60
C TYR A 64 3.93 6.55 -11.53
N ASP A 65 2.96 6.43 -10.62
CA ASP A 65 2.88 5.34 -9.65
C ASP A 65 2.01 4.21 -10.23
N LEU A 66 2.67 3.19 -10.78
CA LEU A 66 2.00 2.10 -11.50
C LEU A 66 1.54 1.03 -10.51
N GLY A 67 0.23 0.75 -10.49
CA GLY A 67 -0.36 -0.12 -9.47
C GLY A 67 -0.43 0.56 -8.10
N CYS A 68 -0.79 1.85 -8.08
CA CYS A 68 -0.66 2.74 -6.94
C CYS A 68 -1.41 2.29 -5.67
N SER A 69 -2.39 1.39 -5.76
CA SER A 69 -3.20 0.97 -4.60
C SER A 69 -3.80 2.19 -3.88
N LEU A 70 -3.35 2.49 -2.65
CA LEU A 70 -3.76 3.69 -1.89
C LEU A 70 -2.84 4.92 -2.09
N GLY A 71 -1.88 4.85 -3.02
CA GLY A 71 -1.00 5.95 -3.41
C GLY A 71 0.19 6.19 -2.48
N ALA A 72 0.60 5.19 -1.69
CA ALA A 72 1.68 5.35 -0.71
C ALA A 72 2.99 5.86 -1.32
N SER A 73 3.37 5.35 -2.50
CA SER A 73 4.59 5.79 -3.20
C SER A 73 4.44 7.17 -3.81
N ALA A 74 3.26 7.51 -4.33
CA ALA A 74 2.99 8.81 -4.94
C ALA A 74 3.00 9.98 -3.94
N ILE A 75 2.72 9.72 -2.65
CA ILE A 75 2.63 10.72 -1.58
C ILE A 75 3.90 10.74 -0.70
N ALA A 76 4.82 9.79 -0.92
CA ALA A 76 6.03 9.60 -0.12
C ALA A 76 6.99 10.81 -0.16
#